data_AF-A0A432J1Y3-F1
#
_entry.id   AF-A0A432J1Y3-F1
#
_cell.length_a   1.000
_cell.length_b   1.000
_cell.length_c   1.000
_cell.angle_alpha   90.00
_cell.angle_beta   90.00
_cell.angle_gamma   90.00
#
_symmetry.space_group_name_H-M   'P 1'
#
loop_
_entity.id
_entity.type
_entity.pdbx_description
1 polymer ?
#
loop_
_entity_poly.entity_id
_entity_poly.type
_entity_poly.pdbx_seq_one_letter_code
_entity_poly.pdbx_strand_id
1 'polypeptide(L)'
;MNIAFILSIIASIILGCGPQKYPAEIVNSPSGKYQIKATINTDESDKTKYLCVQLHLLDAQGKELSQLQSSASYTMKWAIGWMEKDDIVILYSSDIGTYAYKIENNTLEKIKTTDVIIKRGEQLKKLKYE
;
A
#
# COMPACT_ATOMS: atom_id res chain seq x y z
N MET A 1 9.03 39.92 41.48
CA MET A 1 9.19 38.77 40.56
C MET A 1 7.78 38.19 40.35
N ASN A 2 7.12 38.57 39.25
CA ASN A 2 5.68 38.42 39.08
C ASN A 2 5.31 37.00 38.62
N ILE A 3 4.44 36.36 39.39
CA ILE A 3 3.94 34.98 39.22
C ILE A 3 3.13 34.80 37.91
N ALA A 4 2.83 35.89 37.19
CA ALA A 4 2.05 35.89 35.96
C ALA A 4 2.75 35.29 34.72
N PHE A 5 4.06 35.02 34.76
CA PHE A 5 4.79 34.50 33.60
C PHE A 5 4.83 32.96 33.48
N ILE A 6 4.46 32.23 34.54
CA ILE A 6 4.58 30.77 34.56
C ILE A 6 3.35 30.06 33.95
N LEU A 7 2.22 30.75 33.81
CA LEU A 7 0.96 30.17 33.31
C LEU A 7 0.82 30.13 31.79
N SER A 8 1.73 30.75 31.02
CA SER A 8 1.59 30.84 29.56
C SER A 8 2.26 29.70 28.78
N ILE A 9 3.03 28.81 29.42
CA ILE A 9 3.83 27.77 28.73
C ILE A 9 3.10 26.41 28.68
N ILE A 10 2.05 26.22 29.49
CA ILE A 10 1.37 24.91 29.61
C ILE A 10 0.24 24.72 28.57
N ALA A 11 -0.14 25.76 27.83
CA ALA A 11 -1.31 25.73 26.94
C ALA A 11 -1.04 25.22 25.50
N SER A 12 0.21 24.88 25.13
CA SER A 12 0.58 24.64 23.72
C SER A 12 0.71 23.17 23.29
N ILE A 13 0.38 22.17 24.14
CA ILE A 13 0.70 20.76 23.84
C ILE A 13 -0.48 19.95 23.24
N ILE A 14 -1.67 20.51 23.06
CA ILE A 14 -2.88 19.72 22.70
C ILE A 14 -3.22 19.70 21.19
N LEU A 15 -2.35 20.20 20.31
CA LEU A 15 -2.60 20.21 18.85
C LEU A 15 -1.61 19.30 18.12
N GLY A 16 -1.78 17.98 18.22
CA GLY A 16 -0.85 17.11 17.51
C GLY A 16 -1.12 15.61 17.47
N CYS A 17 -2.35 15.12 17.65
CA CYS A 17 -2.68 13.72 17.36
C CYS A 17 -3.94 13.64 16.48
N GLY A 18 -3.85 14.15 15.25
CA GLY A 18 -4.81 13.75 14.22
C GLY A 18 -4.53 12.30 13.83
N PRO A 19 -5.55 11.49 13.46
CA PRO A 19 -5.32 10.13 13.00
C PRO A 19 -4.39 10.17 11.79
N GLN A 20 -3.28 9.42 11.87
CA GLN A 20 -2.33 9.28 10.78
C GLN A 20 -3.07 8.73 9.56
N LYS A 21 -3.36 9.58 8.58
CA LYS A 21 -3.97 9.15 7.33
C LYS A 21 -2.89 8.51 6.48
N TYR A 22 -2.94 7.19 6.34
CA TYR A 22 -2.15 6.47 5.36
C TYR A 22 -2.77 6.72 3.97
N PRO A 23 -2.11 7.49 3.08
CA PRO A 23 -2.69 7.78 1.78
C PRO A 23 -2.80 6.50 0.95
N ALA A 24 -3.91 6.33 0.25
CA ALA A 24 -4.06 5.23 -0.70
C ALA A 24 -3.28 5.54 -1.99
N GLU A 25 -2.66 4.52 -2.57
CA GLU A 25 -2.00 4.58 -3.88
C GLU A 25 -2.88 3.87 -4.90
N ILE A 26 -3.16 4.51 -6.05
CA ILE A 26 -3.96 3.91 -7.13
C ILE A 26 -3.10 3.78 -8.38
N VAL A 27 -3.06 2.59 -8.96
CA VAL A 27 -2.33 2.29 -10.21
C VAL A 27 -3.26 1.66 -11.24
N ASN A 28 -3.32 2.26 -12.43
CA ASN A 28 -4.16 1.78 -13.54
C ASN A 28 -3.48 0.64 -14.29
N SER A 29 -4.27 -0.37 -14.69
CA SER A 29 -3.75 -1.51 -15.45
C SER A 29 -3.38 -1.10 -16.89
N PRO A 30 -2.41 -1.77 -17.53
CA PRO A 30 -2.03 -1.47 -18.92
C PRO A 30 -3.20 -1.61 -19.90
N SER A 31 -4.13 -2.54 -19.64
CA SER A 31 -5.32 -2.70 -20.48
C SER A 31 -6.39 -1.63 -20.26
N GLY A 32 -6.31 -0.86 -19.18
CA GLY A 32 -7.34 0.09 -18.75
C GLY A 32 -8.61 -0.55 -18.18
N LYS A 33 -8.66 -1.89 -18.04
CA LYS A 33 -9.83 -2.61 -17.52
C LYS A 33 -9.93 -2.59 -16.01
N TYR A 34 -8.80 -2.42 -15.33
CA TYR A 34 -8.69 -2.56 -13.88
C TYR A 34 -7.87 -1.44 -13.27
N GLN A 35 -8.05 -1.27 -11.96
CA GLN A 35 -7.19 -0.44 -11.12
C GLN A 35 -6.86 -1.24 -9.86
N ILE A 36 -5.66 -1.01 -9.31
CA ILE A 36 -5.35 -1.47 -7.95
C ILE A 36 -5.26 -0.25 -7.06
N LYS A 37 -6.06 -0.26 -6.00
CA LYS A 37 -5.94 0.68 -4.88
C LYS A 37 -5.24 -0.04 -3.73
N ALA A 38 -4.06 0.42 -3.36
CA ALA A 38 -3.33 -0.03 -2.19
C ALA A 38 -3.69 0.85 -0.99
N THR A 39 -4.13 0.23 0.10
CA THR A 39 -4.43 0.85 1.40
C THR A 39 -3.61 0.16 2.49
N ILE A 40 -3.67 0.66 3.72
CA ILE A 40 -3.02 0.06 4.87
C ILE A 40 -4.09 -0.49 5.80
N ASN A 41 -3.93 -1.73 6.24
CA ASN A 41 -4.80 -2.30 7.26
C ASN A 41 -4.54 -1.61 8.61
N THR A 42 -5.53 -0.89 9.12
CA THR A 42 -5.47 -0.18 10.42
C THR A 42 -6.29 -0.86 11.51
N ASP A 43 -6.79 -2.08 11.27
CA ASP A 43 -7.47 -2.86 12.31
C ASP A 43 -6.44 -3.44 13.29
N GLU A 44 -6.35 -2.81 14.47
CA GLU A 44 -5.44 -3.24 15.55
C GLU A 44 -5.81 -4.61 16.14
N SER A 45 -7.02 -5.11 15.88
CA SER A 45 -7.43 -6.45 16.31
C SER A 45 -6.79 -7.56 15.47
N ASP A 46 -6.48 -7.30 14.19
CA ASP A 46 -5.68 -8.20 13.35
C ASP A 46 -4.19 -7.95 13.56
N LYS A 47 -3.68 -8.41 14.70
CA LYS A 47 -2.27 -8.22 15.09
C LYS A 47 -1.26 -8.80 14.11
N THR A 48 -1.68 -9.72 13.23
CA THR A 48 -0.78 -10.36 12.26
C THR A 48 -0.67 -9.59 10.95
N LYS A 49 -1.65 -8.71 10.66
CA LYS A 49 -1.71 -7.91 9.44
C LYS A 49 -1.88 -6.42 9.70
N TYR A 50 -1.90 -5.97 10.95
CA TYR A 50 -1.91 -4.56 11.29
C TYR A 50 -0.71 -3.86 10.65
N LEU A 51 -0.95 -2.71 10.03
CA LEU A 51 0.01 -1.95 9.22
C LEU A 51 0.59 -2.73 8.03
N CYS A 52 -0.08 -3.76 7.53
CA CYS A 52 0.26 -4.38 6.25
C CYS A 52 -0.51 -3.76 5.10
N VAL A 53 0.12 -3.70 3.92
CA VAL A 53 -0.49 -3.25 2.67
C VAL A 53 -1.66 -4.17 2.30
N GLN A 54 -2.78 -3.58 1.92
CA GLN A 54 -4.00 -4.24 1.49
C GLN A 54 -4.32 -3.79 0.07
N LEU A 55 -4.63 -4.74 -0.81
CA LEU A 55 -4.86 -4.51 -2.22
C LEU A 55 -6.35 -4.60 -2.51
N HIS A 56 -6.92 -3.57 -3.11
CA HIS A 56 -8.29 -3.57 -3.60
C HIS A 56 -8.24 -3.60 -5.13
N LEU A 57 -8.82 -4.65 -5.73
CA LEU A 57 -9.01 -4.74 -7.17
C LEU A 57 -10.29 -4.00 -7.52
N LEU A 58 -10.18 -3.01 -8.40
CA LEU A 58 -11.29 -2.22 -8.90
C LEU A 58 -11.47 -2.46 -10.40
N ASP A 59 -12.69 -2.31 -10.90
CA ASP A 59 -12.94 -2.20 -12.34
C ASP A 59 -12.55 -0.81 -12.88
N ALA A 60 -12.71 -0.63 -14.20
CA ALA A 60 -12.41 0.63 -14.88
C ALA A 60 -13.23 1.82 -14.35
N GLN A 61 -14.39 1.58 -13.74
CA GLN A 61 -15.26 2.61 -13.15
C GLN A 61 -14.93 2.88 -11.67
N GLY A 62 -13.96 2.17 -11.09
CA GLY A 62 -13.55 2.30 -9.70
C GLY A 62 -14.44 1.52 -8.72
N LYS A 63 -15.33 0.65 -9.21
CA LYS A 63 -16.11 -0.25 -8.35
C LYS A 63 -15.20 -1.37 -7.86
N GLU A 64 -15.23 -1.62 -6.56
CA GLU A 64 -14.47 -2.71 -5.95
C GLU A 64 -15.02 -4.08 -6.38
N LEU A 65 -14.10 -4.92 -6.85
CA LEU A 65 -14.35 -6.29 -7.27
C LEU A 65 -13.93 -7.30 -6.20
N SER A 66 -12.76 -7.08 -5.59
CA SER A 66 -12.24 -7.91 -4.52
C SER A 66 -11.14 -7.21 -3.73
N GLN A 67 -10.75 -7.82 -2.62
CA GLN A 67 -9.70 -7.33 -1.72
C GLN A 67 -8.75 -8.48 -1.35
N LEU A 68 -7.46 -8.18 -1.24
CA LEU A 68 -6.41 -9.10 -0.81
C LEU A 68 -5.56 -8.45 0.27
N GLN A 69 -5.56 -9.04 1.47
CA GLN A 69 -4.65 -8.65 2.54
C GLN A 69 -3.25 -9.24 2.27
N SER A 70 -2.25 -8.38 2.05
CA SER A 70 -0.87 -8.84 1.89
C SER A 70 -0.16 -8.98 3.24
N SER A 71 1.08 -9.45 3.22
CA SER A 71 2.00 -9.45 4.37
C SER A 71 3.09 -8.39 4.25
N ALA A 72 3.02 -7.47 3.28
CA ALA A 72 4.01 -6.40 3.12
C ALA A 72 3.78 -5.34 4.18
N SER A 73 4.75 -5.11 5.05
CA SER A 73 4.63 -4.10 6.11
C SER A 73 4.75 -2.70 5.51
N TYR A 74 3.82 -1.80 5.87
CA TYR A 74 3.84 -0.40 5.48
C TYR A 74 5.14 0.31 5.92
N THR A 75 5.70 -0.11 7.05
CA THR A 75 6.93 0.45 7.63
C THR A 75 8.20 0.07 6.87
N MET A 76 8.11 -0.87 5.91
CA MET A 76 9.21 -1.26 5.03
C MET A 76 9.10 -0.53 3.69
N LYS A 77 10.18 -0.53 2.87
CA LYS A 77 10.06 -0.03 1.50
C LYS A 77 9.21 -1.01 0.69
N TRP A 78 8.12 -0.51 0.12
CA TRP A 78 7.20 -1.28 -0.71
C TRP A 78 6.75 -0.46 -1.93
N ALA A 79 6.56 -1.13 -3.06
CA ALA A 79 6.10 -0.50 -4.29
C ALA A 79 5.08 -1.41 -4.98
N ILE A 80 4.10 -0.82 -5.63
CA ILE A 80 3.07 -1.56 -6.37
C ILE A 80 2.97 -1.04 -7.79
N GLY A 81 2.59 -1.91 -8.71
CA GLY A 81 2.37 -1.55 -10.08
C GLY A 81 1.93 -2.75 -10.89
N TRP A 82 2.02 -2.61 -12.21
CA TRP A 82 1.67 -3.67 -13.15
C TRP A 82 2.91 -4.10 -13.93
N MET A 83 2.85 -5.32 -14.48
CA MET A 83 3.65 -5.70 -15.63
C MET A 83 3.35 -4.75 -16.79
N GLU A 84 4.34 -4.49 -17.65
CA GLU A 84 4.20 -3.43 -18.67
C GLU A 84 3.19 -3.76 -19.77
N LYS A 85 2.97 -5.05 -20.05
CA LYS A 85 2.15 -5.51 -21.18
C LYS A 85 0.97 -6.38 -20.79
N ASP A 86 0.88 -6.75 -19.52
CA ASP A 86 -0.11 -7.69 -19.01
C ASP A 86 -0.75 -7.13 -17.73
N ASP A 87 -2.01 -7.49 -17.48
CA ASP A 87 -2.73 -7.15 -16.25
C ASP A 87 -2.29 -8.07 -15.07
N ILE A 88 -0.98 -8.14 -14.85
CA ILE A 88 -0.38 -8.83 -13.70
C ILE A 88 0.09 -7.76 -12.72
N VAL A 89 -0.45 -7.79 -11.52
CA VAL A 89 -0.10 -6.88 -10.42
C VAL A 89 1.21 -7.34 -9.80
N ILE A 90 2.13 -6.41 -9.58
CA ILE A 90 3.40 -6.64 -8.90
C ILE A 90 3.41 -5.87 -7.59
N LEU A 91 3.66 -6.57 -6.49
CA LEU A 91 3.91 -5.98 -5.17
C LEU A 91 5.34 -6.31 -4.77
N TYR A 92 6.20 -5.29 -4.73
CA TYR A 92 7.51 -5.35 -4.11
C TYR A 92 7.39 -4.93 -2.64
N SER A 93 8.09 -5.65 -1.75
CA SER A 93 8.39 -5.18 -0.40
C SER A 93 9.73 -5.72 0.09
N SER A 94 10.43 -4.96 0.93
CA SER A 94 11.74 -5.36 1.44
C SER A 94 11.69 -6.52 2.44
N ASP A 95 10.54 -6.76 3.09
CA ASP A 95 10.36 -7.83 4.08
C ASP A 95 9.84 -9.15 3.48
N ILE A 96 9.04 -9.09 2.41
CA ILE A 96 8.45 -10.29 1.78
C ILE A 96 8.96 -10.57 0.36
N GLY A 97 9.81 -9.69 -0.19
CA GLY A 97 10.28 -9.76 -1.56
C GLY A 97 9.24 -9.32 -2.59
N THR A 98 9.32 -9.86 -3.81
CA THR A 98 8.38 -9.53 -4.90
C THR A 98 7.34 -10.62 -5.07
N TYR A 99 6.07 -10.26 -4.91
CA TYR A 99 4.92 -11.10 -5.25
C TYR A 99 4.22 -10.57 -6.50
N ALA A 100 3.60 -11.49 -7.23
CA ALA A 100 2.80 -11.19 -8.40
C ALA A 100 1.43 -11.84 -8.32
N TYR A 101 0.44 -11.18 -8.91
CA TYR A 101 -0.95 -11.61 -8.89
C TYR A 101 -1.55 -11.46 -10.28
N LYS A 102 -2.21 -12.52 -10.77
CA LYS A 102 -3.07 -12.44 -11.96
C LYS A 102 -4.50 -12.22 -11.52
N ILE A 103 -5.32 -11.69 -12.42
CA ILE A 103 -6.75 -11.55 -12.19
C ILE A 103 -7.45 -12.79 -12.74
N GLU A 104 -8.15 -13.53 -11.88
CA GLU A 104 -9.01 -14.66 -12.27
C GLU A 104 -10.35 -14.52 -11.55
N ASN A 105 -11.46 -14.65 -12.26
CA ASN A 105 -12.81 -14.53 -11.66
C ASN A 105 -13.00 -13.25 -10.80
N ASN A 106 -12.40 -12.13 -11.22
CA ASN A 106 -12.41 -10.86 -10.49
C ASN A 106 -11.73 -10.90 -9.11
N THR A 107 -10.85 -11.88 -8.85
CA THR A 107 -9.98 -11.98 -7.68
C THR A 107 -8.50 -11.88 -8.05
N LEU A 108 -7.67 -11.52 -7.07
CA LEU A 108 -6.22 -11.51 -7.20
C LEU A 108 -5.63 -12.86 -6.78
N GLU A 109 -5.20 -13.65 -7.76
CA GLU A 109 -4.60 -14.96 -7.53
C GLU A 109 -3.08 -14.86 -7.60
N LYS A 110 -2.41 -15.25 -6.51
CA LYS A 110 -0.93 -15.21 -6.45
C LYS A 110 -0.34 -16.20 -7.45
N ILE A 111 0.62 -15.75 -8.25
CA ILE A 111 1.34 -16.58 -9.21
C ILE A 111 2.80 -16.79 -8.81
N LYS A 112 3.44 -17.77 -9.44
CA LYS A 112 4.88 -17.99 -9.27
C LYS A 112 5.66 -16.79 -9.78
N THR A 113 6.48 -16.23 -8.90
CA THR A 113 7.43 -15.16 -9.23
C THR A 113 8.54 -15.71 -10.14
N THR A 114 8.79 -15.03 -11.25
CA THR A 114 9.88 -15.30 -12.21
C THR A 114 10.92 -14.18 -12.17
N ASP A 115 12.09 -14.38 -12.77
CA ASP A 115 13.14 -13.35 -12.80
C ASP A 115 12.67 -12.03 -13.44
N VAL A 116 11.82 -12.13 -14.47
CA VAL A 116 11.20 -10.96 -15.12
C VAL A 116 10.33 -10.18 -14.13
N ILE A 117 9.53 -10.89 -13.33
CA ILE A 117 8.68 -10.30 -12.29
C ILE A 117 9.53 -9.66 -11.20
N ILE A 118 10.59 -10.34 -10.74
CA ILE A 118 11.51 -9.81 -9.71
C ILE A 118 12.15 -8.51 -10.21
N LYS A 119 12.68 -8.53 -11.43
CA LYS A 119 13.28 -7.34 -12.05
C LYS A 119 12.28 -6.18 -12.13
N ARG A 120 11.02 -6.48 -12.46
CA ARG A 120 9.96 -5.46 -12.46
C ARG A 120 9.68 -4.91 -11.06
N GLY A 121 9.62 -5.76 -10.03
CA GLY A 121 9.48 -5.33 -8.65
C GLY A 121 10.60 -4.38 -8.21
N GLU A 122 11.85 -4.73 -8.54
CA GLU A 122 13.01 -3.88 -8.26
C GLU A 122 12.96 -2.53 -9.01
N GLN A 123 12.48 -2.53 -10.26
CA GLN A 123 12.26 -1.29 -11.01
C GLN A 123 11.21 -0.39 -10.34
N LEU A 124 10.07 -0.97 -9.91
CA LEU A 124 9.02 -0.23 -9.21
C LEU A 124 9.53 0.36 -7.90
N LYS A 125 10.33 -0.41 -7.14
CA LYS A 125 11.02 0.09 -5.95
C LYS A 125 11.90 1.29 -6.27
N LYS A 126 12.73 1.18 -7.32
CA LYS A 126 13.59 2.27 -7.77
C LYS A 126 12.78 3.52 -8.10
N LEU A 127 11.76 3.40 -8.95
CA LEU A 127 10.90 4.51 -9.34
C LEU A 127 10.22 5.22 -8.15
N LYS A 128 9.90 4.49 -7.08
CA LYS A 128 9.22 5.05 -5.91
C LYS A 128 10.17 5.70 -4.88
N TYR A 129 11.43 5.27 -4.82
CA TYR A 129 12.33 5.61 -3.70
C TYR A 129 13.72 6.13 -4.11
N GLU A 130 14.08 6.13 -5.39
CA GLU A 130 15.36 6.59 -5.95
C GLU A 130 15.13 7.61 -7.07
#